data_AF-A0A7W6E428-F1
#
_entry.id   AF-A0A7W6E428-F1
#
_cell.length_a   1.000
_cell.length_b   1.000
_cell.length_c   1.000
_cell.angle_alpha   90.00
_cell.angle_beta   90.00
_cell.angle_gamma   90.00
#
_symmetry.space_group_name_H-M   'P 1'
#
loop_
_entity.id
_entity.type
_entity.pdbx_description
1 polymer ?
#
loop_
_entity_poly.entity_id
_entity_poly.type
_entity_poly.pdbx_seq_one_letter_code
_entity_poly.pdbx_strand_id
1 'polypeptide(L)'
;MIKIFVMFAAVLVVQVGTGVAKADPSLGQASFVFDGETVEITPNSADAVKYTSRFARLTASCDPNCIAPQSAAVGIETVIEPQVLEFLENTVGEGTGLLVDARMPEDRALGFIPGSVNLPHAAMAKREDEGARQPILMALGARSFEDVYNFADAQNLMIYDNGPSQNDAGELIAHLLEVGYPPEKIRYYRGGMQVWSVLALTVQE
;
A
#
# COMPACT_ATOMS: atom_id res chain seq x y z
N MET A 1 55.34 -36.97 -50.43
CA MET A 1 54.80 -36.73 -49.06
C MET A 1 54.33 -35.29 -48.99
N ILE A 2 53.05 -35.04 -49.30
CA ILE A 2 52.44 -33.70 -49.23
C ILE A 2 51.41 -33.74 -48.09
N LYS A 3 51.65 -32.95 -47.05
CA LYS A 3 50.84 -32.86 -45.84
C LYS A 3 49.54 -32.12 -46.14
N ILE A 4 48.41 -32.79 -45.94
CA ILE A 4 47.07 -32.21 -45.94
C ILE A 4 46.98 -31.26 -44.73
N PHE A 5 46.79 -29.96 -44.98
CA PHE A 5 46.52 -28.97 -43.95
C PHE A 5 44.98 -28.85 -43.82
N VAL A 6 44.41 -29.51 -42.81
CA VAL A 6 42.98 -29.37 -42.49
C VAL A 6 42.82 -28.05 -41.76
N MET A 7 42.23 -27.06 -42.43
CA MET A 7 41.90 -25.76 -41.84
C MET A 7 40.57 -25.88 -41.11
N PHE A 8 40.61 -26.01 -39.77
CA PHE A 8 39.43 -25.91 -38.93
C PHE A 8 38.95 -24.46 -38.88
N ALA A 9 37.84 -24.16 -39.57
CA ALA A 9 37.16 -22.89 -39.40
C ALA A 9 36.43 -22.88 -38.05
N ALA A 10 36.93 -22.11 -37.09
CA ALA A 10 36.24 -21.88 -35.82
C ALA A 10 35.06 -20.93 -36.07
N VAL A 11 33.84 -21.49 -36.12
CA VAL A 11 32.61 -20.71 -36.16
C VAL A 11 32.38 -20.14 -34.75
N LEU A 12 32.60 -18.83 -34.60
CA LEU A 12 32.28 -18.12 -33.37
C LEU A 12 30.76 -17.93 -33.31
N VAL A 13 30.06 -18.81 -32.59
CA VAL A 13 28.64 -18.63 -32.31
C VAL A 13 28.52 -17.56 -31.22
N VAL A 14 28.23 -16.33 -31.64
CA VAL A 14 27.83 -15.28 -30.70
C VAL A 14 26.43 -15.62 -30.21
N GLN A 15 26.34 -16.23 -29.04
CA GLN A 15 25.07 -16.32 -28.33
C GLN A 15 24.72 -14.91 -27.86
N VAL A 16 23.85 -14.23 -28.61
CA VAL A 16 23.11 -13.08 -28.07
C VAL A 16 22.16 -13.66 -27.04
N GLY A 17 22.60 -13.72 -25.79
CA GLY A 17 21.67 -13.94 -24.69
C GLY A 17 20.65 -12.81 -24.76
N THR A 18 19.39 -13.15 -25.01
CA THR A 18 18.28 -12.24 -24.73
C THR A 18 18.19 -12.15 -23.20
N GLY A 19 19.11 -11.38 -22.62
CA GLY A 19 18.92 -10.86 -21.29
C GLY A 19 17.69 -9.99 -21.36
N VAL A 20 16.53 -10.55 -21.01
CA VAL A 20 15.45 -9.72 -20.51
C VAL A 20 16.03 -9.12 -19.24
N ALA A 21 16.41 -7.84 -19.29
CA ALA A 21 16.67 -7.09 -18.08
C ALA A 21 15.36 -7.12 -17.28
N LYS A 22 15.30 -8.03 -16.30
CA LYS A 22 14.23 -8.08 -15.32
C LYS A 22 14.65 -7.19 -14.17
N ALA A 23 13.71 -6.32 -13.80
CA ALA A 23 13.74 -5.35 -12.73
C ALA A 23 14.42 -4.01 -13.12
N ASP A 24 13.61 -2.97 -13.36
CA ASP A 24 13.96 -1.65 -12.84
C ASP A 24 12.97 -1.21 -11.73
N PRO A 25 13.10 -1.78 -10.51
CA PRO A 25 12.47 -1.29 -9.29
C PRO A 25 13.28 -0.11 -8.70
N SER A 26 14.11 0.56 -9.49
CA SER A 26 14.70 1.84 -9.12
C SER A 26 13.74 2.92 -9.63
N LEU A 27 13.10 3.69 -8.77
CA LEU A 27 13.67 4.39 -7.63
C LEU A 27 12.66 4.28 -6.48
N GLY A 28 13.08 4.55 -5.23
CA GLY A 28 12.17 4.66 -4.08
C GLY A 28 11.25 5.89 -4.18
N GLN A 29 10.65 6.10 -5.35
CA GLN A 29 9.92 7.28 -5.76
C GLN A 29 8.68 6.85 -6.55
N ALA A 30 7.68 7.73 -6.60
CA ALA A 30 6.49 7.54 -7.43
C ALA A 30 5.99 8.88 -7.96
N SER A 31 5.46 8.88 -9.18
CA SER A 31 4.82 10.05 -9.81
C SER A 31 3.46 9.66 -10.37
N PHE A 32 2.39 10.28 -9.87
CA PHE A 32 1.01 9.91 -10.25
C PHE A 32 0.05 11.09 -10.12
N VAL A 33 -1.12 10.97 -10.74
CA VAL A 33 -2.19 11.97 -10.59
C VAL A 33 -3.14 11.54 -9.49
N PHE A 34 -3.41 12.44 -8.54
CA PHE A 34 -4.39 12.22 -7.49
C PHE A 34 -5.17 13.52 -7.26
N ASP A 35 -6.50 13.42 -7.26
CA ASP A 35 -7.41 14.58 -7.16
C ASP A 35 -7.10 15.70 -8.18
N GLY A 36 -6.66 15.32 -9.38
CA GLY A 36 -6.31 16.26 -10.45
C GLY A 36 -4.92 16.91 -10.33
N GLU A 37 -4.16 16.61 -9.28
CA GLU A 37 -2.81 17.12 -9.06
C GLU A 37 -1.75 16.04 -9.27
N THR A 38 -0.56 16.44 -9.75
CA THR A 38 0.59 15.55 -9.82
C THR A 38 1.23 15.44 -8.43
N VAL A 39 1.25 14.22 -7.90
CA VAL A 39 1.88 13.88 -6.63
C VAL A 39 3.22 13.20 -6.89
N GLU A 40 4.26 13.69 -6.22
CA GLU A 40 5.62 13.15 -6.28
C GLU A 40 6.04 12.64 -4.90
N ILE A 41 6.42 11.37 -4.84
CA ILE A 41 7.02 10.75 -3.66
C ILE A 41 8.49 10.50 -3.98
N THR A 42 9.40 10.94 -3.11
CA THR A 42 10.84 10.70 -3.26
C THR A 42 11.47 10.41 -1.90
N PRO A 43 12.62 9.70 -1.85
CA PRO A 43 13.42 9.61 -0.63
C PRO A 43 14.12 10.94 -0.33
N ASN A 44 14.63 11.08 0.89
CA ASN A 44 15.37 12.26 1.36
C ASN A 44 14.57 13.57 1.27
N SER A 45 13.27 13.51 1.60
CA SER A 45 12.44 14.71 1.69
C SER A 45 13.03 15.71 2.69
N ALA A 46 12.86 17.02 2.43
CA ALA A 46 13.44 18.08 3.26
C ALA A 46 13.00 18.00 4.74
N ASP A 47 11.80 17.48 4.98
CA ASP A 47 11.19 17.30 6.30
C ASP A 47 11.41 15.90 6.90
N ALA A 48 12.25 15.05 6.30
CA ALA A 48 12.45 13.67 6.75
C ALA A 48 12.79 13.55 8.25
N VAL A 49 13.66 14.42 8.77
CA VAL A 49 14.04 14.42 10.19
C VAL A 49 12.84 14.76 11.09
N LYS A 50 12.01 15.73 10.67
CA LYS A 50 10.80 16.15 11.38
C LYS A 50 9.81 14.99 11.46
N TYR A 51 9.53 14.30 10.36
CA TYR A 51 8.57 13.19 10.32
C TYR A 51 9.10 11.93 11.00
N THR A 52 10.36 11.55 10.77
CA THR A 52 11.00 10.42 11.48
C THR A 52 10.90 10.61 12.99
N SER A 53 11.20 11.82 13.48
CA SER A 53 11.11 12.13 14.92
C SER A 53 9.69 12.10 15.47
N ARG A 54 8.67 12.34 14.64
CA ARG A 54 7.25 12.26 15.05
C ARG A 54 6.81 10.81 15.18
N PHE A 55 7.06 10.00 14.16
CA PHE A 55 6.60 8.60 14.12
C PHE A 55 7.48 7.65 14.95
N ALA A 56 8.70 8.05 15.29
CA ALA A 56 9.53 7.36 16.27
C ALA A 56 9.09 7.60 17.72
N ARG A 57 8.22 8.59 17.99
CA ARG A 57 7.68 8.80 19.34
C ARG A 57 6.73 7.67 19.67
N LEU A 58 7.10 6.88 20.67
CA LEU A 58 6.24 5.89 21.29
C LEU A 58 5.02 6.62 21.88
N THR A 59 3.83 6.36 21.35
CA THR A 59 2.58 6.72 22.04
C THR A 59 2.42 5.81 23.26
N ALA A 60 1.76 6.32 24.32
CA ALA A 60 1.72 5.65 25.61
C ALA A 60 1.01 4.27 25.53
N SER A 61 1.68 3.25 26.11
CA SER A 61 1.29 1.84 26.29
C SER A 61 0.84 1.07 25.03
N CYS A 62 1.81 0.53 24.30
CA CYS A 62 1.63 -0.64 23.45
C CYS A 62 1.35 -1.86 24.37
N ASP A 63 0.09 -2.13 24.72
CA ASP A 63 -0.35 -3.37 25.37
C ASP A 63 -0.11 -4.56 24.41
N PRO A 64 0.20 -5.79 24.85
CA PRO A 64 0.44 -6.98 24.00
C PRO A 64 -0.29 -7.11 22.65
N ASN A 65 -1.52 -6.62 22.52
CA ASN A 65 -2.30 -6.68 21.28
C ASN A 65 -1.98 -5.57 20.25
N CYS A 66 -1.16 -4.57 20.60
CA CYS A 66 -0.79 -3.46 19.73
C CYS A 66 0.18 -3.85 18.61
N ILE A 67 0.89 -4.99 18.74
CA ILE A 67 1.90 -5.38 17.78
C ILE A 67 1.21 -5.92 16.53
N ALA A 68 1.31 -5.16 15.43
CA ALA A 68 0.70 -5.52 14.17
C ALA A 68 1.20 -6.90 13.69
N PRO A 69 0.28 -7.83 13.36
CA PRO A 69 0.64 -9.16 12.89
C PRO A 69 1.32 -9.09 11.52
N GLN A 70 2.04 -10.15 11.13
CA GLN A 70 2.60 -10.23 9.78
C GLN A 70 1.50 -10.27 8.71
N SER A 71 0.36 -10.89 9.00
CA SER A 71 -0.79 -11.02 8.10
C SER A 71 -2.03 -10.50 8.83
N ALA A 72 -2.79 -9.63 8.17
CA ALA A 72 -4.03 -9.09 8.73
C ALA A 72 -5.18 -10.11 8.70
N ALA A 73 -5.27 -10.91 7.62
CA ALA A 73 -6.21 -12.01 7.48
C ALA A 73 -5.78 -12.97 6.37
N VAL A 74 -6.42 -14.15 6.31
CA VAL A 74 -6.24 -15.10 5.20
C VAL A 74 -6.69 -14.45 3.88
N GLY A 75 -5.87 -14.61 2.84
CA GLY A 75 -6.16 -14.08 1.51
C GLY A 75 -5.76 -12.62 1.29
N ILE A 76 -5.24 -11.94 2.33
CA ILE A 76 -4.74 -10.57 2.22
C ILE A 76 -3.22 -10.59 2.11
N GLU A 77 -2.72 -9.96 1.05
CA GLU A 77 -1.29 -9.79 0.82
C GLU A 77 -0.72 -8.70 1.72
N THR A 78 0.31 -9.02 2.50
CA THR A 78 1.12 -8.02 3.19
C THR A 78 2.22 -7.52 2.26
N VAL A 79 2.27 -6.20 2.06
CA VAL A 79 3.17 -5.55 1.11
C VAL A 79 4.27 -4.74 1.80
N ILE A 80 5.30 -4.37 1.04
CA ILE A 80 6.37 -3.46 1.44
C ILE A 80 6.40 -2.25 0.47
N GLU A 81 7.32 -1.32 0.71
CA GLU A 81 7.27 0.03 0.14
C GLU A 81 7.31 0.09 -1.39
N PRO A 82 8.14 -0.73 -2.10
CA PRO A 82 8.07 -0.82 -3.55
C PRO A 82 6.66 -1.11 -4.10
N GLN A 83 5.90 -2.03 -3.47
CA GLN A 83 4.53 -2.32 -3.91
C GLN A 83 3.55 -1.20 -3.53
N VAL A 84 3.81 -0.43 -2.47
CA VAL A 84 3.02 0.76 -2.14
C VAL A 84 3.19 1.82 -3.23
N LEU A 85 4.44 2.07 -3.65
CA LEU A 85 4.76 3.00 -4.73
C LEU A 85 4.13 2.57 -6.06
N GLU A 86 4.26 1.29 -6.41
CA GLU A 86 3.62 0.70 -7.60
C GLU A 86 2.10 0.84 -7.56
N PHE A 87 1.47 0.62 -6.40
CA PHE A 87 0.03 0.77 -6.23
C PHE A 87 -0.42 2.23 -6.37
N LEU A 88 0.37 3.18 -5.88
CA LEU A 88 0.08 4.60 -6.05
C LEU A 88 0.11 5.00 -7.53
N GLU A 89 1.09 4.53 -8.30
CA GLU A 89 1.19 4.82 -9.73
C GLU A 89 0.11 4.15 -10.56
N ASN A 90 -0.03 2.82 -10.41
CA ASN A 90 -0.79 1.99 -11.35
C ASN A 90 -2.21 1.69 -10.88
N THR A 91 -2.60 2.10 -9.67
CA THR A 91 -3.94 1.82 -9.14
C THR A 91 -4.61 3.09 -8.63
N VAL A 92 -3.93 3.87 -7.79
CA VAL A 92 -4.44 5.17 -7.35
C VAL A 92 -4.41 6.17 -8.51
N GLY A 93 -3.30 6.26 -9.24
CA GLY A 93 -3.15 7.13 -10.41
C GLY A 93 -4.14 6.84 -11.55
N GLU A 94 -4.60 5.59 -11.67
CA GLU A 94 -5.61 5.18 -12.65
C GLU A 94 -7.06 5.30 -12.12
N GLY A 95 -7.24 5.66 -10.85
CA GLY A 95 -8.56 5.76 -10.21
C GLY A 95 -9.27 4.41 -10.01
N THR A 96 -8.53 3.31 -9.97
CA THR A 96 -9.06 1.94 -9.78
C THR A 96 -8.87 1.40 -8.36
N GLY A 97 -8.28 2.20 -7.47
CA GLY A 97 -8.16 1.89 -6.06
C GLY A 97 -7.71 3.06 -5.20
N LEU A 98 -7.61 2.80 -3.90
CA LEU A 98 -7.34 3.79 -2.86
C LEU A 98 -6.23 3.29 -1.94
N LEU A 99 -5.25 4.17 -1.67
CA LEU A 99 -4.38 4.01 -0.50
C LEU A 99 -5.13 4.58 0.71
N VAL A 100 -5.35 3.75 1.72
CA VAL A 100 -6.26 4.03 2.83
C VAL A 100 -5.48 4.11 4.14
N ASP A 101 -5.55 5.27 4.76
CA ASP A 101 -5.05 5.54 6.11
C ASP A 101 -6.13 5.19 7.14
N ALA A 102 -5.91 4.11 7.89
CA ALA A 102 -6.86 3.55 8.86
C ALA A 102 -6.88 4.28 10.22
N ARG A 103 -5.96 5.24 10.40
CA ARG A 103 -5.80 5.95 11.67
C ARG A 103 -6.94 6.92 11.94
N MET A 104 -7.11 7.27 13.20
CA MET A 104 -8.00 8.36 13.60
C MET A 104 -7.49 9.71 13.05
N PRO A 105 -8.37 10.70 12.78
CA PRO A 105 -7.98 11.97 12.19
C PRO A 105 -6.86 12.72 12.94
N GLU A 106 -6.83 12.62 14.27
CA GLU A 106 -5.79 13.18 15.13
C GLU A 106 -4.39 12.61 14.87
N ASP A 107 -4.30 11.31 14.60
CA ASP A 107 -3.04 10.65 14.27
C ASP A 107 -2.63 10.92 12.83
N ARG A 108 -3.61 10.98 11.92
CA ARG A 108 -3.38 11.41 10.53
C ARG A 108 -2.79 12.80 10.45
N ALA A 109 -3.25 13.73 11.30
CA ALA A 109 -2.75 15.11 11.34
C ALA A 109 -1.26 15.22 11.70
N LEU A 110 -0.62 14.15 12.20
CA LEU A 110 0.83 14.11 12.43
C LEU A 110 1.63 13.95 11.13
N GLY A 111 0.96 13.54 10.05
CA GLY A 111 1.49 13.34 8.71
C GLY A 111 0.96 12.04 8.10
N PHE A 112 0.82 12.00 6.77
CA PHE A 112 0.32 10.85 6.03
C PHE A 112 1.04 10.64 4.69
N ILE A 113 0.87 9.44 4.11
CA ILE A 113 1.41 9.12 2.78
C ILE A 113 0.64 9.92 1.72
N PRO A 114 1.32 10.72 0.87
CA PRO A 114 0.68 11.45 -0.23
C PRO A 114 -0.16 10.54 -1.12
N GLY A 115 -1.32 11.01 -1.58
CA GLY A 115 -2.25 10.19 -2.37
C GLY A 115 -3.10 9.21 -1.56
N SER A 116 -3.05 9.27 -0.21
CA SER A 116 -3.95 8.48 0.64
C SER A 116 -5.21 9.23 1.07
N VAL A 117 -6.31 8.49 1.18
CA VAL A 117 -7.56 8.94 1.83
C VAL A 117 -7.63 8.42 3.27
N ASN A 118 -8.36 9.10 4.15
CA ASN A 118 -8.56 8.65 5.53
C ASN A 118 -9.88 7.90 5.67
N LEU A 119 -9.80 6.66 6.16
CA LEU A 119 -10.94 5.87 6.60
C LEU A 119 -10.62 5.32 7.99
N PRO A 120 -10.93 6.05 9.06
CA PRO A 120 -10.66 5.58 10.42
C PRO A 120 -11.32 4.22 10.67
N HIS A 121 -10.60 3.25 11.23
CA HIS A 121 -11.10 1.89 11.51
C HIS A 121 -12.46 1.91 12.25
N ALA A 122 -12.61 2.79 13.23
CA ALA A 122 -13.83 2.95 14.02
C ALA A 122 -15.06 3.41 13.21
N ALA A 123 -14.88 4.01 12.04
CA ALA A 123 -15.98 4.39 11.15
C ALA A 123 -16.65 3.16 10.50
N MET A 124 -15.93 2.04 10.41
CA MET A 124 -16.41 0.78 9.86
C MET A 124 -16.87 -0.22 10.93
N ALA A 125 -16.61 0.07 12.20
CA ALA A 125 -17.05 -0.76 13.31
C ALA A 125 -18.57 -0.97 13.29
N LYS A 126 -19.02 -2.17 13.64
CA LYS A 126 -20.46 -2.47 13.77
C LYS A 126 -21.05 -1.68 14.94
N ARG A 127 -21.95 -0.76 14.65
CA ARG A 127 -22.69 0.04 15.63
C ARG A 127 -24.18 -0.22 15.49
N GLU A 128 -24.95 0.07 16.54
CA GLU A 128 -26.43 0.00 16.50
C GLU A 128 -27.03 0.98 15.47
N ASP A 129 -26.29 2.06 15.19
CA ASP A 129 -26.52 3.04 14.12
C ASP A 129 -25.57 2.75 12.96
N GLU A 130 -26.08 2.17 11.87
CA GLU A 130 -25.30 1.88 10.65
C GLU A 130 -25.07 3.12 9.75
N GLY A 131 -25.50 4.31 10.17
CA GLY A 131 -25.63 5.49 9.33
C GLY A 131 -24.35 5.95 8.65
N ALA A 132 -23.17 5.70 9.25
CA ALA A 132 -21.89 6.03 8.64
C ALA A 132 -21.33 4.92 7.73
N ARG A 133 -21.62 3.65 8.03
CA ARG A 133 -20.99 2.49 7.38
C ARG A 133 -21.49 2.29 5.95
N GLN A 134 -22.80 2.41 5.73
CA GLN A 134 -23.37 2.21 4.39
C GLN A 134 -22.89 3.26 3.38
N PRO A 135 -22.91 4.58 3.66
CA PRO A 135 -22.36 5.58 2.75
C PRO A 135 -20.90 5.35 2.38
N ILE A 136 -20.07 4.92 3.34
CA ILE A 136 -18.66 4.58 3.09
C ILE A 136 -18.56 3.40 2.11
N LEU A 137 -19.29 2.30 2.37
CA LEU A 137 -19.27 1.14 1.48
C LEU A 137 -19.71 1.49 0.06
N MET A 138 -20.74 2.32 -0.08
CA MET A 138 -21.18 2.83 -1.38
C MET A 138 -20.10 3.66 -2.07
N ALA A 139 -19.40 4.53 -1.34
CA ALA A 139 -18.27 5.30 -1.87
C ALA A 139 -17.08 4.40 -2.29
N LEU A 140 -16.89 3.27 -1.61
CA LEU A 140 -15.91 2.24 -1.99
C LEU A 140 -16.36 1.36 -3.17
N GLY A 141 -17.54 1.61 -3.76
CA GLY A 141 -18.07 0.91 -4.93
C GLY A 141 -19.00 -0.27 -4.61
N ALA A 142 -19.42 -0.43 -3.35
CA ALA A 142 -20.45 -1.41 -3.00
C ALA A 142 -21.83 -0.96 -3.49
N ARG A 143 -22.67 -1.93 -3.85
CA ARG A 143 -24.10 -1.74 -4.09
C ARG A 143 -24.88 -2.49 -3.01
N SER A 144 -25.98 -1.94 -2.51
CA SER A 144 -26.84 -2.61 -1.55
C SER A 144 -28.21 -2.94 -2.15
N PHE A 145 -28.75 -4.10 -1.79
CA PHE A 145 -30.14 -4.49 -2.04
C PHE A 145 -30.62 -5.33 -0.85
N GLU A 146 -31.71 -4.91 -0.19
CA GLU A 146 -32.27 -5.59 1.00
C GLU A 146 -31.20 -5.95 2.05
N ASP A 147 -30.35 -4.97 2.42
CA ASP A 147 -29.28 -5.10 3.42
C ASP A 147 -28.16 -6.10 3.07
N VAL A 148 -28.11 -6.55 1.81
CA VAL A 148 -27.00 -7.36 1.28
C VAL A 148 -26.12 -6.50 0.37
N TYR A 149 -24.80 -6.50 0.63
CA TYR A 149 -23.82 -5.80 -0.19
C TYR A 149 -23.29 -6.65 -1.33
N ASN A 150 -23.16 -6.04 -2.50
CA ASN A 150 -22.46 -6.57 -3.67
C ASN A 150 -21.22 -5.71 -3.93
N PHE A 151 -20.07 -6.36 -4.09
CA PHE A 151 -18.76 -5.71 -4.24
C PHE A 151 -18.12 -5.91 -5.63
N ALA A 152 -18.91 -6.25 -6.65
CA ALA A 152 -18.42 -6.48 -8.01
C ALA A 152 -17.59 -5.28 -8.51
N ASP A 153 -18.08 -4.06 -8.28
CA ASP A 153 -17.43 -2.81 -8.69
C ASP A 153 -16.62 -2.13 -7.58
N ALA A 154 -16.41 -2.83 -6.45
CA ALA A 154 -15.65 -2.27 -5.35
C ALA A 154 -14.20 -1.98 -5.75
N GLN A 155 -13.64 -0.91 -5.21
CA GLN A 155 -12.27 -0.45 -5.49
C GLN A 155 -11.22 -1.43 -4.94
N ASN A 156 -9.99 -1.37 -5.45
CA ASN A 156 -8.86 -2.02 -4.78
C ASN A 156 -8.41 -1.15 -3.60
N LEU A 157 -8.12 -1.74 -2.45
CA LEU A 157 -7.69 -1.04 -1.25
C LEU A 157 -6.30 -1.50 -0.84
N MET A 158 -5.41 -0.55 -0.58
CA MET A 158 -4.20 -0.80 0.18
C MET A 158 -4.32 -0.07 1.50
N ILE A 159 -4.31 -0.79 2.62
CA ILE A 159 -4.63 -0.23 3.94
C ILE A 159 -3.37 -0.18 4.79
N TYR A 160 -3.14 0.96 5.44
CA TYR A 160 -2.01 1.18 6.34
C TYR A 160 -2.42 1.98 7.58
N ASP A 161 -1.58 1.96 8.60
CA ASP A 161 -1.71 2.75 9.82
C ASP A 161 -0.34 3.33 10.25
N ASN A 162 -0.10 3.53 11.54
CA ASN A 162 1.18 4.03 12.02
C ASN A 162 2.33 3.01 11.85
N GLY A 163 2.05 1.72 11.71
CA GLY A 163 3.06 0.69 11.48
C GLY A 163 3.12 -0.37 12.60
N PRO A 164 4.26 -1.08 12.74
CA PRO A 164 4.37 -2.29 13.55
C PRO A 164 3.93 -2.21 15.03
N SER A 165 3.83 -1.01 15.60
CA SER A 165 3.43 -0.82 17.01
C SER A 165 1.95 -0.50 17.21
N GLN A 166 1.13 -0.54 16.15
CA GLN A 166 -0.32 -0.32 16.19
C GLN A 166 -1.01 -1.32 15.23
N ASN A 167 -2.34 -1.43 15.29
CA ASN A 167 -3.09 -2.39 14.47
C ASN A 167 -4.43 -1.84 13.93
N ASP A 168 -4.56 -0.52 13.79
CA ASP A 168 -5.77 0.12 13.25
C ASP A 168 -6.07 -0.39 11.83
N ALA A 169 -5.04 -0.63 11.02
CA ALA A 169 -5.19 -1.20 9.68
C ALA A 169 -5.77 -2.61 9.73
N GLY A 170 -5.32 -3.44 10.67
CA GLY A 170 -5.87 -4.77 10.90
C GLY A 170 -7.33 -4.74 11.34
N GLU A 171 -7.70 -3.79 12.21
CA GLU A 171 -9.09 -3.60 12.65
C GLU A 171 -10.00 -3.14 11.50
N LEU A 172 -9.57 -2.17 10.69
CA LEU A 172 -10.33 -1.74 9.51
C LEU A 172 -10.52 -2.91 8.53
N ILE A 173 -9.46 -3.68 8.27
CA ILE A 173 -9.52 -4.89 7.43
C ILE A 173 -10.55 -5.88 7.98
N ALA A 174 -10.54 -6.16 9.28
CA ALA A 174 -11.49 -7.08 9.91
C ALA A 174 -12.94 -6.61 9.68
N HIS A 175 -13.23 -5.32 9.89
CA HIS A 175 -14.57 -4.77 9.65
C HIS A 175 -15.02 -4.84 8.19
N LEU A 176 -14.10 -4.62 7.24
CA LEU A 176 -14.39 -4.76 5.81
C LEU A 176 -14.74 -6.22 5.45
N LEU A 177 -13.98 -7.18 5.98
CA LEU A 177 -14.26 -8.60 5.76
C LEU A 177 -15.58 -9.04 6.41
N GLU A 178 -15.92 -8.52 7.59
CA GLU A 178 -17.19 -8.81 8.29
C GLU A 178 -18.43 -8.44 7.46
N VAL A 179 -18.33 -7.38 6.63
CA VAL A 179 -19.41 -6.95 5.73
C VAL A 179 -19.31 -7.55 4.33
N GLY A 180 -18.33 -8.42 4.08
CA GLY A 180 -18.18 -9.18 2.84
C GLY A 180 -17.31 -8.53 1.77
N TYR A 181 -16.50 -7.51 2.11
CA TYR A 181 -15.55 -6.93 1.14
C TYR A 181 -14.58 -8.02 0.64
N PRO A 182 -14.29 -8.12 -0.67
CA PRO A 182 -13.50 -9.23 -1.18
C PRO A 182 -12.05 -9.15 -0.71
N PRO A 183 -11.49 -10.21 -0.07
CA PRO A 183 -10.12 -10.19 0.45
C PRO A 183 -9.08 -9.96 -0.65
N GLU A 184 -9.31 -10.44 -1.86
CA GLU A 184 -8.43 -10.25 -3.02
C GLU A 184 -8.36 -8.79 -3.50
N LYS A 185 -9.30 -7.93 -3.09
CA LYS A 185 -9.28 -6.49 -3.33
C LYS A 185 -8.59 -5.71 -2.22
N ILE A 186 -8.04 -6.39 -1.20
CA ILE A 186 -7.39 -5.74 -0.05
C ILE A 186 -5.92 -6.16 0.03
N ARG A 187 -5.03 -5.17 0.15
CA ARG A 187 -3.63 -5.34 0.52
C ARG A 187 -3.34 -4.62 1.83
N TYR A 188 -2.41 -5.16 2.61
CA TYR A 188 -2.03 -4.63 3.92
C TYR A 188 -0.59 -4.12 3.90
N TYR A 189 -0.41 -2.81 4.10
CA TYR A 189 0.92 -2.24 4.28
C TYR A 189 1.26 -2.12 5.78
N ARG A 190 1.89 -3.17 6.30
CA ARG A 190 2.30 -3.27 7.72
C ARG A 190 3.32 -2.22 8.16
N GLY A 191 4.15 -1.74 7.23
CA GLY A 191 5.22 -0.79 7.55
C GLY A 191 4.67 0.53 8.09
N GLY A 192 3.49 0.94 7.59
CA GLY A 192 2.81 2.16 8.00
C GLY A 192 3.70 3.40 7.95
N MET A 193 3.34 4.41 8.73
CA MET A 193 4.12 5.65 8.84
C MET A 193 5.48 5.48 9.52
N GLN A 194 5.66 4.50 10.40
CA GLN A 194 6.92 4.22 11.08
C GLN A 194 8.02 3.82 10.09
N VAL A 195 7.76 2.85 9.21
CA VAL A 195 8.76 2.44 8.22
C VAL A 195 8.87 3.49 7.12
N TRP A 196 7.74 4.04 6.65
CA TRP A 196 7.70 5.06 5.61
C TRP A 196 8.56 6.28 5.96
N SER A 197 8.42 6.79 7.19
CA SER A 197 9.17 7.95 7.64
C SER A 197 10.66 7.67 7.86
N VAL A 198 11.03 6.49 8.38
CA VAL A 198 12.44 6.08 8.56
C VAL A 198 13.17 5.97 7.21
N LEU A 199 12.46 5.61 6.15
CA LEU A 199 12.98 5.61 4.77
C LEU A 199 13.05 7.02 4.15
N ALA A 200 12.70 8.06 4.91
CA ALA A 200 12.74 9.46 4.49
C ALA A 200 11.89 9.76 3.23
N LEU A 201 10.83 8.97 3.00
CA LEU A 201 9.90 9.18 1.90
C LEU A 201 9.04 10.43 2.14
N THR A 202 8.51 11.02 1.07
CA THR A 202 7.61 12.20 1.15
C THR A 202 6.42 11.94 2.08
N VAL A 203 6.10 12.91 2.92
CA VAL A 203 4.93 12.92 3.83
C VAL A 203 4.19 14.25 3.64
N GLN A 204 2.87 14.23 3.74
CA GLN A 204 2.00 15.41 3.69
C GLN A 204 1.29 15.65 5.03
N GLU A 205 0.80 16.88 5.24
CA GLU A 205 0.00 17.35 6.38
C GLU A 205 -1.22 18.12 5.90
#